data_AF-A0AAU1DNN4-F1
#
_entry.id   AF-A0AAU1DNN4-F1
#
_cell.length_a   1.000
_cell.length_b   1.000
_cell.length_c   1.000
_cell.angle_alpha   90.00
_cell.angle_beta   90.00
_cell.angle_gamma   90.00
#
_symmetry.space_group_name_H-M   'P 1'
#
loop_
_entity.id
_entity.type
_entity.pdbx_description
1 polymer ?
#
loop_
_entity_poly.entity_id
_entity_poly.type
_entity_poly.pdbx_seq_one_letter_code
_entity_poly.pdbx_strand_id
1 'polypeptide(L)'
;MAQPERNERQRLRPAPLLFEPSAAVADPEHFFDLESMDDPKEMLDRATELTLAFRAATDRAVEFQAIAAAQLADPRRFDRLTTADIAERAEWTEDYAKKMVEFGRSLLGGARP
;
A
#
# COMPACT_ATOMS: atom_id res chain seq x y z
N MET A 1 -58.70 -4.37 38.59
CA MET A 1 -59.07 -3.28 37.65
C MET A 1 -57.78 -2.84 36.99
N ALA A 2 -57.54 -3.30 35.75
CA ALA A 2 -57.60 -2.50 34.50
C ALA A 2 -56.33 -1.64 34.26
N GLN A 3 -55.53 -2.04 33.27
CA GLN A 3 -54.54 -1.17 32.58
C GLN A 3 -55.29 -0.19 31.65
N PRO A 4 -54.67 0.91 31.18
CA PRO A 4 -53.91 0.79 29.92
C PRO A 4 -52.68 1.72 29.75
N GLU A 5 -51.61 1.14 29.19
CA GLU A 5 -50.90 1.54 27.96
C GLU A 5 -50.25 2.94 27.78
N ARG A 6 -49.01 2.85 27.27
CA ARG A 6 -48.31 3.74 26.32
C ARG A 6 -47.71 5.06 26.82
N ASN A 7 -46.41 5.01 27.04
CA ASN A 7 -45.52 5.97 26.37
C ASN A 7 -44.18 5.30 26.06
N GLU A 8 -44.19 4.46 25.03
CA GLU A 8 -42.97 4.09 24.32
C GLU A 8 -42.40 5.38 23.73
N ARG A 9 -41.48 6.01 24.47
CA ARG A 9 -40.71 7.16 23.98
C ARG A 9 -39.95 6.71 22.75
N GLN A 10 -40.56 6.97 21.61
CA GLN A 10 -40.10 6.63 20.27
C GLN A 10 -38.69 7.17 20.10
N ARG A 11 -37.68 6.31 20.28
CA ARG A 11 -36.29 6.65 20.02
C ARG A 11 -36.16 6.85 18.51
N LEU A 12 -36.20 8.11 18.07
CA LEU A 12 -35.84 8.49 16.72
C LEU A 12 -34.41 8.01 16.47
N ARG A 13 -34.26 7.00 15.61
CA ARG A 13 -32.92 6.57 15.17
C ARG A 13 -32.41 7.64 14.20
N PRO A 14 -31.16 8.10 14.33
CA PRO A 14 -30.58 9.01 13.34
C PRO A 14 -30.60 8.33 11.97
N ALA A 15 -30.99 9.08 10.94
CA ALA A 15 -30.99 8.59 9.57
C ALA A 15 -29.55 8.22 9.15
N PRO A 16 -29.34 7.06 8.50
CA PRO A 16 -28.02 6.70 8.00
C PRO A 16 -27.62 7.68 6.90
N LEU A 17 -26.44 8.29 7.06
CA LEU A 17 -25.86 9.12 6.02
C LEU A 17 -25.41 8.22 4.88
N LEU A 18 -26.20 8.21 3.79
CA LEU A 18 -25.80 7.65 2.50
C LEU A 18 -24.82 8.63 1.86
N PHE A 19 -23.57 8.60 2.31
CA PHE A 19 -22.49 9.14 1.49
C PHE A 19 -22.08 8.04 0.54
N GLU A 20 -22.52 8.14 -0.71
CA GLU A 20 -21.75 7.51 -1.77
C GLU A 20 -20.40 8.24 -1.76
N PRO A 21 -19.27 7.54 -1.53
CA PRO A 21 -17.99 8.17 -1.79
C PRO A 21 -18.05 8.61 -3.25
N SER A 22 -17.77 9.88 -3.51
CA SER A 22 -17.50 10.33 -4.88
C SER A 22 -16.32 9.48 -5.35
N ALA A 23 -16.62 8.39 -6.05
CA ALA A 23 -15.64 7.72 -6.86
C ALA A 23 -15.23 8.80 -7.85
N ALA A 24 -14.10 9.45 -7.57
CA ALA A 24 -13.31 10.03 -8.63
C ALA A 24 -13.08 8.85 -9.55
N VAL A 25 -13.91 8.73 -10.58
CA VAL A 25 -13.61 7.92 -11.74
C VAL A 25 -12.40 8.64 -12.32
N ALA A 26 -11.23 8.32 -11.76
CA ALA A 26 -9.98 8.54 -12.44
C ALA A 26 -10.22 7.85 -13.78
N ASP A 27 -10.21 8.63 -14.85
CA ASP A 27 -10.24 8.07 -16.18
C ASP A 27 -9.15 7.00 -16.21
N PRO A 28 -9.51 5.71 -16.35
CA PRO A 28 -8.52 4.63 -16.28
C PRO A 28 -7.42 4.82 -17.33
N GLU A 29 -7.73 5.58 -18.38
CA GLU A 29 -6.84 5.79 -19.52
C GLU A 29 -5.71 6.80 -19.23
N HIS A 30 -5.84 7.71 -18.25
CA HIS A 30 -4.88 8.84 -18.10
C HIS A 30 -4.52 9.21 -16.65
N PHE A 31 -4.04 8.24 -15.85
CA PHE A 31 -3.72 8.44 -14.42
C PHE A 31 -2.78 9.63 -14.08
N PHE A 32 -1.97 10.11 -15.04
CA PHE A 32 -1.04 11.22 -14.85
C PHE A 32 -1.40 12.51 -15.61
N ASP A 33 -2.44 12.47 -16.45
CA ASP A 33 -2.92 13.56 -17.31
C ASP A 33 -1.89 14.16 -18.30
N LEU A 34 -0.70 13.57 -18.43
CA LEU A 34 0.39 14.12 -19.28
C LEU A 34 0.00 14.21 -20.76
N GLU A 35 -0.76 13.22 -21.28
CA GLU A 35 -1.16 13.16 -22.69
C GLU A 35 -2.16 14.25 -23.08
N SER A 36 -2.79 14.90 -22.09
CA SER A 36 -3.71 16.02 -22.29
C SER A 36 -3.04 17.40 -22.25
N MET A 37 -1.73 17.45 -21.95
CA MET A 37 -0.99 18.71 -21.84
C MET A 37 -0.47 19.19 -23.19
N ASP A 38 -0.86 20.41 -23.59
CA ASP A 38 -0.44 21.01 -24.86
C ASP A 38 0.89 21.79 -24.77
N ASP A 39 1.26 22.34 -23.61
CA ASP A 39 2.52 23.07 -23.41
C ASP A 39 3.68 22.11 -23.06
N PRO A 40 4.70 21.97 -23.92
CA PRO A 40 5.85 21.09 -23.65
C PRO A 40 6.63 21.47 -22.39
N LYS A 41 6.61 22.74 -21.96
CA LYS A 41 7.29 23.15 -20.72
C LYS A 41 6.57 22.64 -19.49
N GLU A 42 5.26 22.82 -19.46
CA GLU A 42 4.41 22.32 -18.37
C GLU A 42 4.47 20.79 -18.29
N MET A 43 4.43 20.11 -19.45
CA MET A 43 4.61 18.66 -19.53
C MET A 43 5.95 18.20 -18.95
N LEU A 44 7.05 18.89 -19.28
CA LEU A 44 8.39 18.55 -18.76
C LEU A 44 8.48 18.75 -17.24
N ASP A 45 7.97 19.86 -16.73
CA ASP A 45 7.96 20.15 -15.30
C ASP A 45 7.16 19.07 -14.56
N ARG A 46 5.96 18.76 -15.05
CA ARG A 46 5.10 17.74 -14.45
C ARG A 46 5.72 16.34 -14.49
N ALA A 47 6.27 15.93 -15.62
CA ALA A 47 6.93 14.63 -15.76
C ALA A 47 8.15 14.50 -14.83
N THR A 48 8.86 15.60 -14.59
CA THR A 48 10.00 15.64 -13.66
C THR A 48 9.55 15.43 -12.22
N GLU A 49 8.49 16.10 -11.78
CA GLU A 49 7.91 15.89 -10.45
C GLU A 49 7.48 14.43 -10.24
N LEU A 50 6.77 13.86 -11.23
CA LEU A 50 6.33 12.47 -11.18
C LEU A 50 7.52 11.51 -11.09
N THR A 51 8.58 11.74 -11.86
CA THR A 51 9.80 10.91 -11.81
C THR A 51 10.43 10.89 -10.42
N LEU A 52 10.52 12.05 -9.76
CA LEU A 52 11.04 12.15 -8.40
C LEU A 52 10.13 11.43 -7.39
N ALA A 53 8.81 11.58 -7.54
CA ALA A 53 7.84 10.89 -6.69
C ALA A 53 7.92 9.36 -6.85
N PHE A 54 8.02 8.86 -8.09
CA PHE A 54 8.15 7.42 -8.34
C PHE A 54 9.46 6.84 -7.88
N ARG A 55 10.57 7.59 -7.96
CA ARG A 55 11.83 7.16 -7.36
C ARG A 55 11.67 6.98 -5.85
N ALA A 56 11.12 7.97 -5.15
CA ALA A 56 10.89 7.88 -3.71
C ALA A 56 9.93 6.71 -3.36
N ALA A 57 8.89 6.51 -4.16
CA ALA A 57 7.97 5.38 -4.00
C ALA A 57 8.66 4.03 -4.21
N THR A 58 9.54 3.93 -5.22
CA THR A 58 10.33 2.73 -5.52
C THR A 58 11.27 2.41 -4.37
N ASP A 59 12.01 3.40 -3.88
CA ASP A 59 12.94 3.24 -2.75
C ASP A 59 12.19 2.68 -1.53
N ARG A 60 11.01 3.24 -1.24
CA ARG A 60 10.19 2.78 -0.11
C ARG A 60 9.60 1.39 -0.34
N ALA A 61 9.17 1.07 -1.55
CA ALA A 61 8.66 -0.26 -1.90
C ALA A 61 9.76 -1.33 -1.75
N VAL A 62 10.99 -1.04 -2.14
CA VAL A 62 12.14 -1.93 -1.98
C VAL A 62 12.42 -2.21 -0.50
N GLU A 63 12.36 -1.20 0.37
CA GLU A 63 12.49 -1.41 1.82
C GLU A 63 11.40 -2.34 2.36
N PHE A 64 10.14 -2.18 1.91
CA PHE A 64 9.05 -3.07 2.32
C PHE A 64 9.22 -4.49 1.76
N GLN A 65 9.71 -4.64 0.53
CA GLN A 65 10.06 -5.95 -0.04
C GLN A 65 11.13 -6.64 0.81
N ALA A 66 12.16 -5.91 1.25
CA ALA A 66 13.20 -6.44 2.11
C ALA A 66 12.65 -6.88 3.48
N ILE A 67 11.83 -6.04 4.11
CA ILE A 67 11.17 -6.36 5.38
C ILE A 67 10.30 -7.62 5.24
N ALA A 68 9.51 -7.72 4.18
CA ALA A 68 8.68 -8.89 3.91
C ALA A 68 9.52 -10.15 3.71
N ALA A 69 10.60 -10.07 2.91
CA ALA A 69 11.53 -11.18 2.72
C ALA A 69 12.15 -11.64 4.07
N ALA A 70 12.60 -10.69 4.90
CA ALA A 70 13.15 -10.97 6.21
C ALA A 70 12.15 -11.67 7.15
N GLN A 71 10.90 -11.21 7.15
CA GLN A 71 9.82 -11.83 7.92
C GLN A 71 9.47 -13.22 7.42
N LEU A 72 9.42 -13.44 6.10
CA LEU A 72 9.15 -14.75 5.50
C LEU A 72 10.27 -15.76 5.80
N ALA A 73 11.51 -15.30 5.89
CA ALA A 73 12.67 -16.13 6.23
C ALA A 73 12.95 -16.25 7.74
N ASP A 74 12.08 -15.72 8.62
CA ASP A 74 12.29 -15.75 10.06
C ASP A 74 12.25 -17.22 10.58
N PRO A 75 13.31 -17.73 11.22
CA PRO A 75 13.34 -19.10 11.74
C PRO A 75 12.31 -19.38 12.84
N ARG A 76 11.71 -18.34 13.44
CA ARG A 76 10.65 -18.47 14.45
C ARG A 76 9.28 -18.79 13.83
N ARG A 77 9.12 -18.64 12.51
CA ARG A 77 7.89 -18.98 11.80
C ARG A 77 7.80 -20.47 11.52
N PHE A 78 6.59 -21.00 11.65
CA PHE A 78 6.30 -22.39 11.28
C PHE A 78 6.29 -22.57 9.75
N ASP A 79 5.88 -21.54 9.01
CA ASP A 79 5.75 -21.49 7.55
C ASP A 79 6.92 -20.74 6.89
N ARG A 80 8.10 -20.77 7.52
CA ARG A 80 9.27 -20.05 6.98
C ARG A 80 9.60 -20.51 5.56
N LEU A 81 9.95 -19.56 4.71
CA LEU A 81 10.40 -19.82 3.35
C LEU A 81 11.93 -19.89 3.29
N THR A 82 12.45 -20.67 2.35
CA THR A 82 13.88 -20.61 1.99
C THR A 82 14.17 -19.38 1.12
N THR A 83 15.44 -19.02 0.98
CA THR A 83 15.85 -17.94 0.06
C THR A 83 15.48 -18.27 -1.39
N ALA A 84 15.54 -19.54 -1.79
CA ALA A 84 15.09 -20.01 -3.11
C ALA A 84 13.59 -19.80 -3.31
N ASP A 85 12.75 -20.18 -2.33
CA ASP A 85 11.28 -20.01 -2.44
C ASP A 85 10.88 -18.53 -2.49
N ILE A 86 11.55 -17.69 -1.71
CA ILE A 86 11.35 -16.23 -1.74
C ILE A 86 11.76 -15.68 -3.11
N ALA A 87 12.89 -16.15 -3.65
CA ALA A 87 13.40 -15.72 -4.93
C ALA A 87 12.43 -16.08 -6.07
N GLU A 88 11.91 -17.31 -6.09
CA GLU A 88 10.90 -17.74 -7.06
C GLU A 88 9.65 -16.84 -6.99
N ARG A 89 9.15 -16.55 -5.78
CA ARG A 89 7.93 -15.76 -5.59
C ARG A 89 8.09 -14.29 -5.97
N ALA A 90 9.30 -13.74 -5.85
CA ALA A 90 9.61 -12.35 -6.12
C ALA A 90 10.30 -12.14 -7.49
N GLU A 91 10.45 -13.19 -8.28
CA GLU A 91 11.17 -13.20 -9.57
C GLU A 91 12.62 -12.67 -9.42
N TRP A 92 13.29 -13.12 -8.36
CA TRP A 92 14.67 -12.77 -8.04
C TRP A 92 15.61 -13.94 -8.25
N THR A 93 16.90 -13.65 -8.26
CA THR A 93 17.91 -14.68 -8.01
C THR A 93 17.97 -15.01 -6.52
N GLU A 94 18.36 -16.23 -6.18
CA GLU A 94 18.48 -16.64 -4.78
C GLU A 94 19.50 -15.78 -4.01
N ASP A 95 20.63 -15.43 -4.63
CA ASP A 95 21.64 -14.54 -4.03
C ASP A 95 21.08 -13.14 -3.72
N TYR A 96 20.19 -12.63 -4.59
CA TYR A 96 19.54 -11.35 -4.34
C TYR A 96 18.50 -11.46 -3.21
N ALA A 97 17.70 -12.54 -3.18
CA ALA A 97 16.78 -12.80 -2.07
C ALA A 97 17.49 -12.88 -0.72
N LYS A 98 18.67 -13.52 -0.67
CA LYS A 98 19.51 -13.55 0.54
C LYS A 98 19.91 -12.14 0.99
N LYS A 99 20.39 -11.29 0.07
CA LYS A 99 20.73 -9.89 0.38
C LYS A 99 19.51 -9.10 0.88
N MET A 100 18.34 -9.32 0.29
CA MET A 100 17.09 -8.66 0.69
C MET A 100 16.64 -9.09 2.10
N VAL A 101 16.78 -10.37 2.45
CA VAL A 101 16.53 -10.87 3.81
C VAL A 101 17.48 -10.21 4.81
N GLU A 102 18.78 -10.11 4.49
CA GLU A 102 19.78 -9.46 5.33
C GLU A 102 19.48 -7.98 5.53
N PHE A 103 19.16 -7.26 4.45
CA PHE A 103 18.78 -5.85 4.48
C PHE A 103 17.48 -5.63 5.29
N GLY A 104 16.46 -6.46 5.10
CA GLY A 104 15.23 -6.38 5.87
C GLY A 104 15.44 -6.59 7.37
N ARG A 105 16.36 -7.50 7.74
CA ARG A 105 16.75 -7.70 9.15
C ARG A 105 17.46 -6.48 9.72
N SER A 106 18.32 -5.80 8.96
CA SER A 106 18.98 -4.58 9.44
C SER A 106 17.97 -3.44 9.65
N LEU A 107 17.00 -3.28 8.74
CA LEU A 107 15.90 -2.32 8.86
C LEU A 107 15.05 -2.58 10.11
N LEU A 108 14.68 -3.84 10.37
CA LEU A 108 13.90 -4.22 11.56
C LEU A 108 14.71 -4.04 12.86
N GLY A 109 16.02 -4.22 12.82
CA GLY A 109 16.93 -3.99 13.94
C GLY A 109 17.23 -2.51 14.21
N GLY A 110 16.67 -1.58 13.43
CA GLY A 110 16.96 -0.14 13.53
C GLY A 110 18.38 0.25 13.07
N ALA A 111 19.15 -0.70 12.53
CA ALA A 111 20.44 -0.45 11.91
C ALA A 111 20.20 -0.02 10.47
N ARG A 112 19.95 1.28 10.26
CA ARG A 112 20.03 1.85 8.92
C ARG A 112 21.52 1.82 8.52
N PRO A 113 21.87 1.21 7.38
CA PRO A 113 23.25 1.20 6.89
C PRO A 113 23.76 2.61 6.59
#